data_AF-A0A2A3Y8Q4-F1
#
_entry.id   AF-A0A2A3Y8Q4-F1
#
_cell.length_a   1.000
_cell.length_b   1.000
_cell.length_c   1.000
_cell.angle_alpha   90.00
_cell.angle_beta   90.00
_cell.angle_gamma   90.00
#
_symmetry.space_group_name_H-M   'P 1'
#
loop_
_entity.id
_entity.type
_entity.pdbx_description
1 polymer ?
#
loop_
_entity_poly.entity_id
_entity_poly.type
_entity_poly.pdbx_seq_one_letter_code
_entity_poly.pdbx_strand_id
1 'polypeptide(L)' 'MIQGDQFHKFPRPYNSDHGLRSADRIRLVSASEGGEAHFQAGGVEPTCTEGNSFAIADTTITCDAVGNDRVELTTVRQDR' A
#
# COMPACT_ATOMS: atom_id res chain seq x y z
N MET A 1 -4.84 -6.31 5.06
CA MET A 1 -5.40 -6.84 3.80
C MET A 1 -6.19 -5.73 3.11
N ILE A 2 -5.84 -5.42 1.87
CA ILE A 2 -6.59 -4.53 0.99
C ILE A 2 -7.29 -5.39 -0.06
N GLN A 3 -8.60 -5.21 -0.22
CA GLN A 3 -9.39 -5.96 -1.19
C GLN A 3 -10.22 -4.99 -2.03
N GLY A 4 -10.25 -5.26 -3.34
CA GLY A 4 -10.98 -4.48 -4.33
C GLY A 4 -10.43 -3.07 -4.54
N ASP A 5 -11.20 -2.29 -5.29
CA ASP A 5 -10.82 -0.98 -5.79
C ASP A 5 -11.20 0.17 -4.84
N GLN A 6 -11.50 -0.12 -3.58
CA GLN A 6 -11.85 0.91 -2.62
C GLN A 6 -10.61 1.61 -2.09
N PHE A 7 -10.77 2.89 -1.75
CA PHE A 7 -9.73 3.62 -1.06
C PHE A 7 -9.68 3.18 0.41
N HIS A 8 -8.58 2.54 0.80
CA HIS A 8 -8.33 2.14 2.17
C HIS A 8 -7.49 3.20 2.88
N LYS A 9 -7.75 3.41 4.17
CA LYS A 9 -6.82 4.17 5.02
C LYS A 9 -5.50 3.41 5.06
N PHE A 10 -4.37 4.12 5.05
CA PHE A 10 -3.08 3.47 5.26
C PHE A 10 -3.12 2.62 6.55
N PRO A 11 -2.62 1.36 6.50
CA PRO A 11 -2.42 0.58 7.70
C PRO A 11 -1.39 1.32 8.59
N ARG A 12 -1.85 1.88 9.72
CA ARG A 12 -1.07 2.76 10.62
C ARG A 12 0.11 2.01 11.29
N PRO A 13 1.22 2.69 11.69
CA PRO A 13 1.27 4.04 12.27
C PRO A 13 1.83 5.12 11.33
N TYR A 14 1.05 5.53 10.33
CA TYR A 14 1.26 6.78 9.61
C TYR A 14 0.57 7.89 10.42
N ASN A 15 1.34 8.81 11.03
CA ASN A 15 0.75 9.83 11.89
C ASN A 15 0.03 10.91 11.07
N SER A 16 -1.15 11.27 11.52
CA SER A 16 -2.04 12.31 10.97
C SER A 16 -1.53 13.75 11.14
N ASP A 17 -0.28 13.94 11.58
CA ASP A 17 0.23 15.24 12.06
C ASP A 17 1.24 15.94 11.13
N HIS A 18 1.66 15.35 10.01
CA HIS A 18 2.56 16.02 9.06
C HIS A 18 1.96 16.07 7.66
N GLY A 19 1.18 17.12 7.38
CA GLY A 19 0.86 17.56 6.02
C GLY A 19 -0.13 16.73 5.21
N LEU A 20 -0.66 15.65 5.77
CA LEU A 20 -1.56 14.73 5.08
C LEU A 20 -3.03 15.16 5.18
N ARG A 21 -3.53 15.80 4.11
CA ARG A 21 -4.91 16.29 4.01
C ARG A 21 -5.87 15.19 3.53
N SER A 22 -6.34 14.26 4.37
CA SER A 22 -7.42 13.31 4.03
C SER A 22 -7.22 12.44 2.74
N ALA A 23 -6.09 12.58 2.04
CA ALA A 23 -5.85 12.16 0.65
C ALA A 23 -4.85 11.00 0.55
N ASP A 24 -4.20 10.64 1.64
CA ASP A 24 -3.28 9.51 1.75
C ASP A 24 -4.06 8.24 1.98
N ARG A 25 -4.81 7.88 0.95
CA ARG A 25 -5.48 6.61 0.83
C ARG A 25 -4.63 5.74 -0.08
N ILE A 26 -4.54 4.46 0.24
CA ILE A 26 -3.98 3.46 -0.64
C ILE A 26 -5.14 2.73 -1.30
N ARG A 27 -5.09 2.63 -2.62
CA ARG A 27 -6.06 1.90 -3.43
C ARG A 27 -5.33 0.83 -4.21
N LEU A 28 -5.88 -0.37 -4.24
CA LEU A 28 -5.47 -1.39 -5.20
C LEU A 28 -6.14 -1.08 -6.54
N VAL A 29 -5.33 -0.87 -7.58
CA VAL A 29 -5.82 -0.64 -8.96
C VAL A 29 -6.01 -1.97 -9.66
N SER A 30 -5.07 -2.89 -9.49
CA SER A 30 -5.14 -4.25 -10.00
C SER A 30 -4.19 -5.15 -9.22
N ALA A 31 -4.55 -6.43 -9.11
CA ALA A 31 -3.66 -7.49 -8.64
C ALA A 31 -3.99 -8.78 -9.39
N SER A 32 -2.94 -9.48 -9.80
CA SER A 32 -3.04 -10.82 -10.40
C SER A 32 -2.30 -11.81 -9.52
N GLU A 33 -2.93 -12.94 -9.22
CA GLU A 33 -2.30 -14.01 -8.43
C GLU A 33 -0.99 -14.48 -9.09
N GLY A 34 0.09 -14.52 -8.30
CA GLY A 34 1.45 -14.82 -8.80
C GLY A 34 2.06 -13.74 -9.70
N GLY A 35 1.42 -12.57 -9.79
CA GLY A 35 1.84 -11.43 -10.61
C GLY A 35 2.13 -10.18 -9.79
N GLU A 36 2.07 -9.04 -10.48
CA GLU A 36 2.30 -7.72 -9.89
C GLU A 36 0.98 -7.08 -9.46
N ALA A 37 1.00 -6.44 -8.30
CA ALA A 37 -0.05 -5.58 -7.78
C ALA A 37 0.28 -4.12 -8.03
N HIS A 38 -0.69 -3.38 -8.57
CA HIS A 38 -0.60 -1.97 -8.84
C HIS A 38 -1.41 -1.19 -7.80
N PHE A 39 -0.77 -0.19 -7.21
CA PHE A 39 -1.38 0.66 -6.20
C PHE A 39 -1.43 2.10 -6.66
N GLN A 40 -2.35 2.85 -6.08
CA GLN A 40 -2.35 4.31 -6.11
C GLN A 40 -2.33 4.80 -4.67
N ALA A 41 -1.30 5.57 -4.32
CA ALA A 41 -1.01 5.90 -2.93
C ALA A 41 -0.21 7.19 -2.84
N GLY A 42 -0.69 8.19 -2.09
CA GLY A 42 0.03 9.46 -1.88
C GLY A 42 0.36 10.24 -3.15
N GLY A 43 -0.43 10.06 -4.23
CA GLY A 43 -0.17 10.69 -5.53
C GLY A 43 0.89 10.01 -6.39
N VAL A 44 1.40 8.85 -5.98
CA VAL A 44 2.26 7.98 -6.78
C VAL A 44 1.55 6.66 -7.11
N GLU A 45 2.06 5.95 -8.12
CA GLU A 45 1.52 4.68 -8.60
C GLU A 45 2.55 3.55 -8.43
N PRO A 46 2.80 3.07 -7.19
CA PRO A 46 3.79 2.03 -6.97
C PRO A 46 3.27 0.66 -7.38
N THR A 47 4.21 -0.21 -7.73
CA THR A 47 3.95 -1.61 -8.02
C THR A 47 4.66 -2.50 -7.01
N CYS A 48 4.11 -3.70 -6.81
CA CYS A 48 4.61 -4.62 -5.80
C CYS A 48 4.28 -6.07 -6.18
N THR A 49 5.24 -6.96 -6.02
CA THR A 49 5.07 -8.41 -6.19
C THR A 49 5.14 -9.10 -4.84
N GLU A 50 4.67 -10.35 -4.76
CA GLU A 50 4.71 -11.13 -3.52
C GLU A 50 6.14 -11.23 -2.95
N GLY A 51 6.27 -10.96 -1.65
CA GLY A 51 7.53 -10.93 -0.91
C GLY A 51 8.36 -9.66 -1.10
N ASN A 52 7.95 -8.74 -1.98
CA ASN A 52 8.64 -7.48 -2.20
C ASN A 52 8.01 -6.32 -1.43
N SER A 53 8.79 -5.25 -1.27
CA SER A 53 8.40 -4.07 -0.52
C SER A 53 8.71 -2.79 -1.28
N PHE A 54 7.87 -1.78 -1.09
CA PHE A 54 8.09 -0.42 -1.59
C PHE A 54 7.91 0.58 -0.45
N ALA A 55 8.52 1.76 -0.56
CA ALA A 55 8.40 2.80 0.44
C ALA A 55 7.58 3.97 -0.09
N ILE A 56 6.70 4.50 0.74
CA ILE A 56 6.01 5.77 0.53
C ILE A 56 6.29 6.64 1.74
N ALA A 57 6.95 7.77 1.50
CA ALA A 57 7.40 8.70 2.55
C ALA A 57 8.23 7.99 3.64
N ASP A 58 7.73 7.89 4.88
CA ASP A 58 8.40 7.25 6.02
C ASP A 58 7.88 5.82 6.31
N THR A 59 7.10 5.24 5.40
CA THR A 59 6.48 3.92 5.57
C THR A 59 6.92 2.94 4.49
N THR A 60 7.46 1.81 4.91
CA THR A 60 7.70 0.65 4.06
C THR A 60 6.46 -0.23 4.05
N ILE A 61 6.02 -0.61 2.86
CA ILE A 61 4.87 -1.48 2.61
C ILE A 61 5.39 -2.74 1.95
N THR A 62 5.09 -3.89 2.54
CA THR A 62 5.47 -5.21 2.05
C THR A 62 4.23 -5.92 1.55
N CYS A 63 4.30 -6.54 0.37
CA CYS A 63 3.23 -7.37 -0.16
C CYS A 63 3.46 -8.82 0.25
N ASP A 64 2.79 -9.24 1.32
CA ASP A 64 2.94 -10.57 1.88
C ASP A 64 2.32 -11.65 0.96
N ALA A 65 1.19 -11.33 0.32
CA ALA A 65 0.54 -12.21 -0.65
C ALA A 65 -0.23 -11.39 -1.70
N VAL A 66 -0.06 -11.71 -2.98
CA VAL A 66 -0.81 -11.11 -4.10
C VAL A 66 -1.79 -12.13 -4.64
N GLY A 67 -3.08 -11.87 -4.49
CA GLY A 67 -4.16 -12.68 -5.07
C GLY A 67 -4.91 -11.93 -6.16
N ASN A 68 -5.84 -12.61 -6.83
CA ASN A 68 -6.72 -11.96 -7.79
C ASN A 68 -7.58 -10.90 -7.09
N ASP A 69 -7.35 -9.63 -7.45
CA ASP A 69 -8.05 -8.46 -6.89
C ASP A 69 -7.92 -8.26 -5.36
N ARG A 70 -6.87 -8.83 -4.76
CA ARG A 70 -6.59 -8.67 -3.32
C ARG A 70 -5.10 -8.73 -3.03
N VAL A 71 -4.66 -7.97 -2.03
CA VAL A 71 -3.28 -8.02 -1.56
C VAL A 71 -3.23 -7.99 -0.03
N GLU A 72 -2.48 -8.93 0.54
CA GLU A 72 -2.07 -8.90 1.94
C GLU A 72 -0.82 -8.02 2.07
N LEU A 73 -0.89 -7.08 3.00
CA LEU A 73 0.10 -6.03 3.15
C LEU A 73 0.47 -5.89 4.62
N THR A 74 1.77 -5.77 4.86
CA THR A 74 2.34 -5.38 6.15
C THR A 74 3.03 -4.04 5.99
N THR A 75 2.78 -3.11 6.91
CA THR A 75 3.41 -1.79 6.91
C THR A 75 4.32 -1.62 8.12
N VAL A 76 5.50 -1.07 7.89
CA VAL A 76 6.48 -0.75 8.93
C VAL A 76 6.92 0.69 8.73
N ARG A 77 6.92 1.46 9.81
CA ARG A 77 7.47 2.81 9.80
C ARG A 77 8.99 2.73 9.86
N GLN A 78 9.67 3.49 9.01
CA GLN A 78 11.09 3.76 9.19
C GLN A 78 11.23 4.90 10.20
N ASP A 79 11.28 4.55 11.50
CA ASP A 79 11.69 5.52 12.51
C ASP A 79 13.13 5.95 12.21
N ARG A 80 13.30 7.26 11.98
CA ARG A 80 14.60 7.90 11.82
C ARG A 80 15.19 8.26 13.18
#